data_AF-Q46PV4-F1
#
_entry.id   AF-Q46PV4-F1
#
_cell.length_a   1.000
_cell.length_b   1.000
_cell.length_c   1.000
_cell.angle_alpha   90.00
_cell.angle_beta   90.00
_cell.angle_gamma   90.00
#
_symmetry.space_group_name_H-M   'P 1'
#
loop_
_entity.id
_entity.type
_entity.pdbx_description
1 polymer ?
#
loop_
_entity_poly.entity_id
_entity_poly.type
_entity_poly.pdbx_seq_one_letter_code
_entity_poly.pdbx_strand_id
1 'polypeptide(L)'
;MSQSALRIFVLNVPEFASLTEAARRLPACRLSDVGDYTVIASDEPVEFGRRALGLKPAVWYGLFTGGLDGRIERFDRDIVRIVPRDAAAQ
;
A
#
# COMPACT_ATOMS: atom_id res chain seq x y z
N MET A 1 8.76 -8.78 -20.58
CA MET A 1 8.58 -7.50 -19.86
C MET A 1 8.50 -7.84 -18.38
N SER A 2 9.52 -7.52 -17.58
CA SER A 2 9.42 -7.73 -16.12
C SER A 2 8.50 -6.65 -15.57
N GLN A 3 7.29 -7.01 -15.19
CA GLN A 3 6.43 -6.11 -14.43
C GLN A 3 7.10 -5.93 -13.05
N SER A 4 7.49 -4.70 -12.72
CA SER A 4 8.05 -4.42 -11.40
C SER A 4 6.91 -4.39 -10.38
N ALA A 5 6.91 -5.33 -9.43
CA ALA A 5 5.93 -5.37 -8.35
C ALA A 5 5.83 -4.01 -7.63
N LEU A 6 4.62 -3.60 -7.24
CA LEU A 6 4.46 -2.47 -6.32
C LEU A 6 4.91 -2.88 -4.92
N ARG A 7 5.44 -1.93 -4.14
CA ARG A 7 5.86 -2.09 -2.75
C ARG A 7 5.43 -0.89 -1.92
N ILE A 8 4.70 -1.12 -0.84
CA ILE A 8 4.28 -0.11 0.14
C ILE A 8 5.04 -0.38 1.43
N PHE A 9 5.72 0.64 1.97
CA PHE A 9 6.48 0.53 3.22
C PHE A 9 5.66 1.12 4.36
N VAL A 10 5.18 0.26 5.25
CA VAL A 10 4.27 0.64 6.34
C VAL A 10 5.01 0.57 7.66
N LEU A 11 5.09 1.68 8.39
CA LEU A 11 5.70 1.72 9.72
C LEU A 11 4.86 0.88 10.71
N ASN A 12 5.52 0.09 11.54
CA ASN A 12 4.91 -0.81 12.53
C ASN A 12 4.40 -0.04 13.77
N VAL A 13 3.43 0.84 13.56
CA VAL A 13 2.72 1.57 14.61
C VAL A 13 1.22 1.27 14.57
N PRO A 14 0.51 1.35 15.71
CA PRO A 14 -0.91 0.98 15.80
C PRO A 14 -1.81 1.70 14.79
N GLU A 15 -1.47 2.94 14.42
CA GLU A 15 -2.19 3.78 13.48
C GLU A 15 -2.31 3.16 12.09
N PHE A 16 -1.32 2.37 11.66
CA PHE A 16 -1.29 1.74 10.35
C PHE A 16 -1.57 0.23 10.37
N ALA A 17 -1.80 -0.37 11.54
CA ALA A 17 -2.00 -1.81 11.68
C ALA A 17 -3.19 -2.32 10.82
N SER A 18 -4.27 -1.54 10.68
CA SER A 18 -5.41 -1.97 9.85
C SER A 18 -5.07 -2.11 8.37
N LEU A 19 -4.07 -1.36 7.86
CA LEU A 19 -3.62 -1.45 6.47
C LEU A 19 -2.91 -2.78 6.21
N THR A 20 -1.94 -3.15 7.04
CA THR A 20 -1.20 -4.42 6.89
C THR A 20 -2.13 -5.61 7.08
N GLU A 21 -3.05 -5.55 8.05
CA GLU A 21 -4.06 -6.59 8.25
C GLU A 21 -5.02 -6.73 7.07
N ALA A 22 -5.43 -5.61 6.44
CA ALA A 22 -6.22 -5.67 5.21
C ALA A 22 -5.42 -6.29 4.06
N ALA A 23 -4.15 -5.93 3.90
CA ALA A 23 -3.29 -6.50 2.87
C ALA A 23 -3.08 -8.01 3.05
N ARG A 24 -2.93 -8.51 4.29
CA ARG A 24 -2.84 -9.97 4.56
C ARG A 24 -4.03 -10.77 4.05
N ARG A 25 -5.20 -10.15 3.92
CA ARG A 25 -6.43 -10.80 3.43
C ARG A 25 -6.56 -10.75 1.91
N LEU A 26 -5.71 -10.02 1.20
CA LEU A 26 -5.73 -9.91 -0.24
C LEU A 26 -4.81 -10.99 -0.86
N PRO A 27 -5.32 -11.91 -1.69
CA PRO A 27 -4.49 -12.96 -2.31
C PRO A 27 -3.37 -12.41 -3.20
N ALA A 28 -3.54 -11.21 -3.77
CA ALA A 28 -2.53 -10.54 -4.60
C ALA A 28 -1.35 -10.00 -3.77
N CYS A 29 -1.52 -9.82 -2.46
CA CYS A 29 -0.52 -9.20 -1.60
C CYS A 29 0.40 -10.24 -0.93
N ARG A 30 1.70 -9.93 -0.93
CA ARG A 30 2.73 -10.62 -0.16
C ARG A 30 3.29 -9.65 0.85
N LEU A 31 3.46 -10.09 2.10
CA LEU A 31 3.98 -9.25 3.17
C LEU A 31 5.33 -9.79 3.65
N SER A 32 6.25 -8.88 3.95
CA SER A 32 7.52 -9.20 4.60
C SER A 32 7.89 -8.13 5.60
N ASP A 33 8.51 -8.52 6.70
CA ASP A 33 8.97 -7.58 7.73
C ASP A 33 10.41 -7.14 7.47
N VAL A 34 10.67 -5.84 7.58
CA VAL A 34 11.97 -5.19 7.34
C VAL A 34 12.21 -4.14 8.43
N GLY A 35 12.87 -4.55 9.52
CA GLY A 35 13.06 -3.69 10.69
C GLY A 35 11.72 -3.25 11.27
N ASP A 36 11.55 -1.94 11.49
CA ASP A 36 10.30 -1.35 12.00
C ASP A 36 9.21 -1.16 10.93
N TYR A 37 9.34 -1.81 9.77
CA TYR A 37 8.39 -1.73 8.67
C TYR A 37 7.85 -3.10 8.29
N THR A 38 6.59 -3.14 7.89
CA THR A 38 6.03 -4.22 7.08
C THR A 38 5.92 -3.72 5.63
N VAL A 39 6.48 -4.49 4.70
CA VAL A 39 6.43 -4.22 3.27
C VAL A 39 5.28 -5.02 2.65
N ILE A 40 4.34 -4.32 2.01
CA ILE A 40 3.26 -4.93 1.21
C ILE A 40 3.69 -4.92 -0.25
N ALA A 41 3.82 -6.08 -0.88
CA ALA A 41 4.17 -6.23 -2.28
C ALA A 41 3.03 -6.87 -3.10
N SER A 42 2.87 -6.46 -4.36
CA SER A 42 1.91 -7.06 -5.30
C SER A 42 2.37 -6.88 -6.75
N ASP A 43 2.13 -7.88 -7.58
CA ASP A 43 2.34 -7.78 -9.05
C ASP A 43 1.11 -7.22 -9.77
N GLU A 44 -0.01 -7.08 -9.05
CA GLU A 44 -1.29 -6.58 -9.55
C GLU A 44 -1.68 -5.27 -8.84
N PRO A 45 -2.58 -4.46 -9.42
CA PRO A 45 -3.16 -3.32 -8.74
C PRO A 45 -3.79 -3.67 -7.39
N VAL A 46 -3.54 -2.83 -6.39
CA VAL A 46 -4.13 -2.97 -5.04
C VAL A 46 -4.96 -1.74 -4.73
N GLU A 47 -6.13 -1.95 -4.14
CA GLU A 47 -7.04 -0.89 -3.70
C GLU A 47 -7.40 -1.05 -2.23
N PHE A 48 -7.36 0.07 -1.50
CA PHE A 48 -7.80 0.13 -0.11
C PHE A 48 -8.86 1.22 0.04
N GLY A 49 -9.87 0.95 0.88
CA GLY A 49 -10.91 1.92 1.24
C GLY A 49 -10.70 2.46 2.65
N ARG A 50 -10.69 3.78 2.82
CA ARG A 50 -10.48 4.44 4.13
C ARG A 50 -11.45 3.94 5.20
N ARG A 51 -12.73 3.83 4.84
CA ARG A 51 -13.80 3.40 5.76
C ARG A 51 -13.63 1.94 6.18
N ALA A 52 -13.26 1.06 5.25
CA ALA A 52 -13.00 -0.34 5.53
C ALA A 52 -11.78 -0.52 6.47
N LEU A 53 -10.79 0.38 6.37
CA LEU A 53 -9.65 0.43 7.27
C LEU A 53 -9.91 1.15 8.60
N GLY A 54 -11.07 1.80 8.76
CA GLY A 54 -11.39 2.59 9.96
C GLY A 54 -10.52 3.84 10.15
N LEU A 55 -9.83 4.31 9.12
CA LEU A 55 -8.84 5.38 9.25
C LEU A 55 -9.47 6.78 9.27
N LYS A 56 -9.00 7.61 10.21
CA LYS A 56 -9.29 9.05 10.22
C LYS A 56 -8.57 9.74 9.06
N PRO A 57 -9.10 10.88 8.55
CA PRO A 57 -8.48 11.59 7.42
C PRO A 57 -6.99 11.91 7.60
N ALA A 58 -6.56 12.30 8.80
CA ALA A 58 -5.15 12.62 9.08
C ALA A 58 -4.21 11.43 8.89
N VAL A 59 -4.62 10.23 9.31
CA VAL A 59 -3.82 9.00 9.12
C VAL A 59 -3.92 8.51 7.69
N TRP A 60 -5.10 8.64 7.08
CA TRP A 60 -5.35 8.23 5.70
C TRP A 60 -4.42 8.92 4.70
N TYR A 61 -4.25 10.24 4.78
CA TYR A 61 -3.33 10.95 3.89
C TYR A 61 -1.85 10.71 4.21
N GLY A 62 -1.55 10.01 5.31
CA GLY A 62 -0.21 9.60 5.72
C GLY A 62 0.20 8.19 5.29
N LEU A 63 -0.63 7.43 4.56
CA LEU A 63 -0.36 6.00 4.29
C LEU A 63 1.00 5.69 3.63
N PHE A 64 1.59 6.64 2.91
CA PHE A 64 2.81 6.44 2.14
C PHE A 64 4.03 7.18 2.71
N THR A 65 3.95 7.73 3.92
CA THR A 65 5.10 8.43 4.54
C THR A 65 6.28 7.50 4.84
N GLY A 66 6.04 6.19 4.97
CA GLY A 66 7.09 5.18 5.07
C GLY A 66 7.75 4.85 3.72
N GLY A 67 7.16 5.25 2.61
CA GLY A 67 7.67 5.03 1.25
C GLY A 67 6.72 4.23 0.35
N LEU A 68 6.84 4.46 -0.97
CA LEU A 68 6.09 3.77 -2.01
C LEU A 68 6.98 3.56 -3.24
N ASP A 69 7.09 2.32 -3.70
CA ASP A 69 7.58 1.97 -5.03
C ASP A 69 6.42 1.41 -5.87
N GLY A 70 5.93 2.21 -6.80
CA GLY A 70 4.72 1.96 -7.57
C GLY A 70 4.18 3.26 -8.12
N ARG A 71 2.95 3.25 -8.64
CA ARG A 71 2.23 4.45 -9.07
C ARG A 71 0.88 4.55 -8.39
N ILE A 72 0.61 5.69 -7.76
CA ILE A 72 -0.73 6.02 -7.26
C ILE A 72 -1.58 6.37 -8.48
N GLU A 73 -2.59 5.55 -8.78
CA GLU A 73 -3.54 5.80 -9.86
C GLU A 73 -4.72 6.66 -9.38
N ARG A 74 -5.13 6.46 -8.12
CA ARG A 74 -6.16 7.26 -7.46
C ARG A 74 -5.86 7.37 -5.99
N PHE A 75 -6.01 8.55 -5.41
CA PHE A 75 -5.97 8.76 -3.96
C PHE A 75 -6.87 9.92 -3.60
N ASP A 76 -8.08 9.60 -3.17
CA ASP A 76 -9.05 10.60 -2.74
C ASP A 76 -9.43 10.37 -1.28
N ARG A 77 -10.50 11.02 -0.82
CA ARG A 77 -10.94 10.94 0.57
C ARG A 77 -11.49 9.56 0.96
N ASP A 78 -11.80 8.66 0.03
CA ASP A 78 -12.51 7.42 0.32
C ASP A 78 -11.70 6.19 -0.11
N ILE A 79 -10.96 6.26 -1.22
CA ILE A 79 -10.15 5.13 -1.71
C ILE A 79 -8.76 5.54 -2.20
N VAL A 80 -7.85 4.56 -2.16
CA VAL A 80 -6.55 4.64 -2.78
C VAL A 80 -6.31 3.41 -3.64
N ARG A 81 -5.83 3.62 -4.86
CA ARG A 81 -5.50 2.58 -5.83
C ARG A 81 -4.06 2.75 -6.28
N ILE A 82 -3.25 1.71 -6.09
CA ILE A 82 -1.84 1.65 -6.44
C ILE A 82 -1.66 0.60 -7.51
N VAL A 83 -0.88 0.92 -8.54
CA VAL A 83 -0.52 -0.01 -9.60
C VAL A 83 0.99 -0.26 -9.61
N PRO A 84 1.45 -1.42 -10.10
CA PRO A 84 2.84 -1.67 -10.44
C PRO A 84 3.40 -0.55 -11.32
N ARG A 85 4.66 -0.18 -11.12
CA ARG A 85 5.32 0.79 -12.00
C ARG A 85 5.68 0.08 -13.30
N ASP A 86 5.18 0.58 -14.42
CA ASP A 86 5.60 0.07 -15.73
C ASP A 86 7.10 0.30 -15.91
N ALA A 87 7.84 -0.76 -16.24
CA ALA A 87 9.28 -0.69 -16.46
C ALA A 87 9.68 0.21 -17.66
N ALA A 88 8.71 0.71 -18.43
CA ALA A 88 8.91 1.47 -19.66
C ALA A 88 8.70 2.99 -19.53
N ALA A 89 8.44 3.51 -18.32
CA ALA A 89 8.33 4.96 -18.10
C ALA A 89 9.62 5.51 -17.46
N GLN A 90 10.71 5.51 -18.25
CA GLN A 90 11.93 6.30 -18.00
C GLN A 90 12.40 6.87 -19.34
#